data_AF-A0A962Y371-F1
#
_entry.id   AF-A0A962Y371-F1
#
_cell.length_a   1.000
_cell.length_b   1.000
_cell.length_c   1.000
_cell.angle_alpha   90.00
_cell.angle_beta   90.00
_cell.angle_gamma   90.00
#
_symmetry.space_group_name_H-M   'P 1'
#
loop_
_entity.id
_entity.type
_entity.pdbx_description
1 polymer ?
#
loop_
_entity_poly.entity_id
_entity_poly.type
_entity_poly.pdbx_seq_one_letter_code
_entity_poly.pdbx_strand_id
1 'polypeptide(L)'
;MAKDLVRWTSVVYSALLLGTGSNVFAAGYKLPESSVNATALSAANIANANGPDASYYNPAGMALNGGGGAISGDLTLVHLPSIKFSGTQNPPLAPP
;
A
#
# COMPACT_ATOMS: atom_id res chain seq x y z
N MET A 1 -29.66 -11.41 25.64
CA MET A 1 -28.63 -11.03 26.64
C MET A 1 -27.27 -11.67 26.37
N ALA A 2 -27.09 -13.00 26.50
CA ALA A 2 -25.77 -13.62 26.27
C ALA A 2 -25.26 -13.53 24.81
N LYS A 3 -26.16 -13.70 23.82
CA LYS A 3 -25.81 -13.57 22.39
C LYS A 3 -25.43 -12.14 22.00
N ASP A 4 -26.07 -11.15 22.62
CA ASP A 4 -25.79 -9.73 22.36
C ASP A 4 -24.43 -9.35 22.96
N LEU A 5 -24.12 -9.86 24.15
CA LEU A 5 -22.83 -9.66 24.80
C LEU A 5 -21.68 -10.27 23.99
N VAL A 6 -21.83 -11.48 23.46
CA VAL A 6 -20.82 -12.11 22.58
C VAL A 6 -20.66 -11.34 21.27
N ARG A 7 -21.75 -10.85 20.68
CA ARG A 7 -21.67 -10.01 19.47
C ARG A 7 -20.93 -8.71 19.74
N TRP A 8 -21.19 -8.06 20.87
CA TRP A 8 -20.52 -6.82 21.26
C TRP A 8 -19.04 -7.04 21.56
N THR A 9 -18.68 -8.11 22.28
CA THR A 9 -17.26 -8.41 22.54
C THR A 9 -16.51 -8.75 21.27
N SER A 10 -17.10 -9.49 20.33
CA SER A 10 -16.48 -9.78 19.03
C SER A 10 -16.29 -8.52 18.16
N VAL A 11 -17.26 -7.59 18.16
CA VAL A 11 -17.15 -6.33 17.41
C VAL A 11 -16.05 -5.44 17.99
N VAL A 12 -15.99 -5.31 19.32
CA VAL A 12 -14.94 -4.54 20.01
C VAL A 12 -13.57 -5.15 19.79
N TYR A 13 -13.46 -6.48 19.86
CA TYR A 13 -12.19 -7.18 19.63
C TYR A 13 -11.71 -7.01 18.20
N SER A 14 -12.61 -7.09 17.22
CA SER A 14 -12.30 -6.83 15.82
C SER A 14 -11.83 -5.38 15.61
N ALA A 15 -12.54 -4.40 16.16
CA ALA A 15 -12.16 -2.99 16.05
C ALA A 15 -10.78 -2.70 16.68
N LEU A 16 -10.45 -3.36 17.80
CA LEU A 16 -9.14 -3.23 18.44
C LEU A 16 -8.00 -3.80 17.58
N LEU A 17 -8.23 -4.94 16.93
CA LEU A 17 -7.25 -5.56 16.02
C LEU A 17 -7.01 -4.69 14.78
N LEU A 18 -8.03 -4.03 14.23
CA LEU A 18 -7.86 -3.09 13.12
C LEU A 18 -7.19 -1.76 13.53
N GLY A 19 -7.37 -1.31 14.78
CA GLY A 19 -6.85 -0.02 15.26
C GLY A 19 -5.36 -0.03 15.66
N THR A 20 -4.80 -1.20 15.94
CA THR A 20 -3.41 -1.34 16.49
C THR A 20 -2.34 -1.59 15.43
N GLY A 21 -2.73 -1.87 14.16
CA GLY A 21 -1.81 -2.21 13.08
C GLY A 21 -1.20 -1.03 12.28
N SER A 22 -1.52 0.21 12.61
CA SER A 22 -1.38 1.35 11.67
C SER A 22 -0.03 2.08 11.68
N ASN A 23 0.97 1.65 12.44
CA ASN A 23 2.25 2.36 12.54
C ASN A 23 3.30 1.78 11.57
N VAL A 24 3.06 1.92 10.27
CA VAL A 24 4.08 1.64 9.25
C VAL A 24 4.75 2.96 8.87
N PHE A 25 5.87 3.26 9.53
CA PHE A 25 6.77 4.35 9.13
C PHE A 25 7.60 3.93 7.91
N ALA A 26 6.96 3.77 6.75
CA ALA A 26 7.65 3.55 5.48
C ALA A 26 7.84 4.89 4.75
N ALA A 27 8.70 5.76 5.27
CA ALA A 27 9.24 6.87 4.51
C ALA A 27 10.49 6.38 3.75
N GLY A 28 10.38 6.17 2.43
CA GLY A 28 11.57 6.03 1.57
C GLY A 28 11.36 5.36 0.22
N TYR A 29 10.51 4.33 0.11
CA TYR A 29 10.30 3.59 -1.14
C TYR A 29 8.82 3.47 -1.48
N LYS A 30 8.40 4.16 -2.54
CA LYS A 30 7.11 3.91 -3.19
C LYS A 30 7.21 2.55 -3.89
N LEU A 31 6.48 1.55 -3.40
CA LEU A 31 6.33 0.27 -4.08
C LEU A 31 5.26 0.40 -5.17
N PRO A 32 5.61 0.35 -6.47
CA PRO A 32 4.63 0.46 -7.54
C PRO A 32 3.80 -0.83 -7.72
N GLU A 33 4.08 -1.89 -6.96
CA GLU A 33 3.50 -3.24 -7.04
C GLU A 33 2.40 -3.49 -5.98
N SER A 34 1.69 -2.43 -5.57
CA SER A 34 0.61 -2.52 -4.58
C SER A 34 -0.69 -3.12 -5.11
N SER A 35 -0.77 -3.42 -6.40
CA SER A 35 -1.83 -4.24 -7.00
C SER A 35 -1.31 -5.09 -8.13
N VAL A 36 -1.98 -6.22 -8.38
CA VAL A 36 -1.64 -7.16 -9.46
C VAL A 36 -1.60 -6.47 -10.83
N ASN A 37 -2.52 -5.53 -11.11
CA ASN A 37 -2.52 -4.77 -12.37
C ASN A 37 -1.25 -3.94 -12.54
N ALA A 38 -0.79 -3.30 -11.47
CA ALA A 38 0.41 -2.50 -11.52
C ALA A 38 1.69 -3.35 -11.59
N THR A 39 1.71 -4.52 -10.96
CA THR A 39 2.79 -5.49 -11.13
C THR A 39 2.84 -6.03 -12.55
N ALA A 40 1.70 -6.43 -13.11
CA ALA A 40 1.58 -6.93 -14.48
C ALA A 40 2.01 -5.90 -15.53
N LEU A 41 1.71 -4.62 -15.28
CA LEU A 41 2.05 -3.51 -16.16
C LEU A 41 3.36 -2.81 -15.80
N SER A 42 4.17 -3.37 -14.89
CA SER A 42 5.44 -2.78 -14.45
C SER A 42 5.32 -1.28 -14.09
N ALA A 43 4.34 -0.96 -13.24
CA ALA A 43 3.96 0.40 -12.82
C ALA A 43 3.28 1.30 -13.88
N ALA A 44 3.11 0.87 -15.13
CA ALA A 44 2.43 1.67 -16.16
C ALA A 44 0.91 1.85 -15.91
N ASN A 45 0.35 1.13 -14.93
CA ASN A 45 -1.04 1.22 -14.53
C ASN A 45 -1.49 2.64 -14.15
N ILE A 46 -0.58 3.54 -13.75
CA ILE A 46 -0.89 4.95 -13.46
C ILE A 46 -1.63 5.63 -14.63
N ALA A 47 -1.28 5.30 -15.87
CA ALA A 47 -1.88 5.90 -17.05
C ALA A 47 -3.30 5.40 -17.35
N ASN A 48 -3.65 4.19 -16.89
CA ASN A 48 -4.93 3.53 -17.19
C ASN A 48 -5.42 2.71 -15.99
N ALA A 49 -5.45 3.31 -14.80
CA ALA A 49 -5.89 2.63 -13.59
C ALA A 49 -7.42 2.54 -13.60
N ASN A 50 -7.95 1.32 -13.66
CA ASN A 50 -9.38 1.03 -13.66
C ASN A 50 -9.68 0.03 -12.54
N GLY A 51 -10.78 0.23 -11.82
CA GLY A 51 -11.15 -0.56 -10.66
C GLY A 51 -10.71 0.02 -9.31
N PRO A 52 -10.70 -0.77 -8.22
CA PRO A 52 -10.46 -0.29 -6.86
C PRO A 52 -9.05 0.27 -6.63
N ASP A 53 -8.05 -0.25 -7.34
CA ASP A 53 -6.64 0.17 -7.29
C ASP A 53 -6.42 1.57 -7.89
N ALA A 54 -7.35 2.08 -8.70
CA ALA A 54 -7.34 3.46 -9.18
C ALA A 54 -7.29 4.49 -8.04
N SER A 55 -7.84 4.16 -6.86
CA SER A 55 -7.74 5.00 -5.66
C SER A 55 -6.30 5.28 -5.22
N TYR A 56 -5.36 4.37 -5.52
CA TYR A 56 -3.94 4.49 -5.19
C TYR A 56 -3.10 5.00 -6.37
N TYR A 57 -3.40 4.55 -7.60
CA TYR A 57 -2.58 4.86 -8.77
C TYR A 57 -3.04 6.12 -9.54
N ASN A 58 -4.34 6.33 -9.69
CA ASN A 58 -4.91 7.46 -10.43
C ASN A 58 -6.38 7.71 -10.03
N PRO A 59 -6.64 8.54 -8.99
CA PRO A 59 -8.00 8.82 -8.51
C PRO A 59 -8.92 9.44 -9.57
N ALA A 60 -8.39 10.11 -10.61
CA ALA A 60 -9.20 10.64 -11.70
C ALA A 60 -9.84 9.52 -12.54
N GLY A 61 -9.17 8.36 -12.66
CA GLY A 61 -9.70 7.17 -13.33
C GLY A 61 -10.94 6.58 -12.64
N MET A 62 -11.11 6.81 -11.32
CA MET A 62 -12.29 6.35 -10.60
C MET A 62 -13.60 6.97 -11.11
N ALA A 63 -13.55 8.19 -11.65
CA ALA A 63 -14.71 8.83 -12.26
C ALA A 63 -15.21 8.10 -13.52
N LEU A 64 -14.35 7.26 -14.13
CA LEU A 64 -14.66 6.45 -15.31
C LEU A 64 -15.07 5.02 -14.95
N ASN A 65 -14.91 4.61 -13.68
CA ASN A 65 -15.36 3.30 -13.20
C ASN A 65 -16.89 3.24 -13.11
N GLY A 66 -17.43 2.02 -13.15
CA GLY A 66 -18.85 1.79 -12.87
C GLY A 66 -19.25 2.32 -11.49
N GLY A 67 -20.49 2.82 -11.38
CA GLY A 67 -21.00 3.34 -10.11
C GLY A 67 -21.08 2.26 -9.03
N GLY A 68 -20.76 2.64 -7.78
CA GLY A 68 -20.80 1.76 -6.61
C GLY A 68 -19.49 1.73 -5.83
N GLY A 69 -19.47 0.99 -4.73
CA GLY A 69 -18.26 0.72 -3.96
C GLY A 69 -17.58 -0.56 -4.45
N ALA A 70 -16.26 -0.54 -4.53
CA ALA A 70 -15.47 -1.70 -4.90
C ALA A 70 -14.28 -1.87 -3.94
N ILE A 71 -13.99 -3.10 -3.56
CA ILE A 71 -12.91 -3.46 -2.64
C ILE A 71 -12.07 -4.57 -3.29
N SER A 72 -10.74 -4.42 -3.23
CA SER A 72 -9.78 -5.44 -3.62
C SER A 72 -8.76 -5.63 -2.50
N GLY A 73 -8.23 -6.85 -2.41
CA GLY A 73 -7.16 -7.22 -1.49
C GLY A 73 -6.12 -8.03 -2.22
N ASP A 74 -4.88 -7.56 -2.19
CA ASP A 74 -3.74 -8.15 -2.89
C ASP A 74 -2.62 -8.49 -1.88
N LEU A 75 -1.84 -9.54 -2.16
CA LEU A 75 -0.69 -9.95 -1.35
C LEU A 75 0.56 -10.00 -2.23
N THR A 76 1.53 -9.14 -1.91
CA THR A 76 2.80 -9.05 -2.64
C THR A 76 3.96 -9.53 -1.77
N LEU A 77 4.77 -10.46 -2.28
CA LEU A 77 6.00 -10.94 -1.64
C LEU A 77 7.22 -10.37 -2.39
N VAL A 78 7.97 -9.49 -1.74
CA VAL A 78 9.16 -8.83 -2.32
C VAL A 78 10.43 -9.37 -1.63
N HIS A 79 11.37 -9.90 -2.42
CA HIS A 79 12.69 -10.33 -1.95
C HIS A 79 13.77 -9.40 -2.51
N LEU A 80 14.52 -8.73 -1.62
CA LEU A 80 15.59 -7.82 -2.03
C LEU A 80 16.97 -8.50 -1.85
N PRO A 81 17.77 -8.65 -2.93
CA PRO A 81 19.12 -9.18 -2.82
C PRO A 81 20.08 -8.19 -2.14
N SER A 82 21.13 -8.71 -1.50
CA SER A 82 22.16 -7.88 -0.85
C SER A 82 22.96 -7.10 -1.89
N ILE A 83 23.08 -5.78 -1.69
CA ILE A 83 23.83 -4.88 -2.56
C ILE A 83 25.07 -4.40 -1.80
N LYS A 84 26.27 -4.63 -2.37
CA LYS A 84 27.53 -4.11 -1.83
C LYS A 84 27.94 -2.85 -2.60
N PHE A 85 27.96 -1.71 -1.92
CA PHE A 85 28.47 -0.46 -2.50
C PHE A 85 29.98 -0.36 -2.27
N SER A 86 30.75 -0.14 -3.34
CA SER A 86 32.17 0.20 -3.29
C SER A 86 32.41 1.42 -4.16
N GLY A 87 32.86 2.51 -3.54
CA GLY A 87 33.11 3.78 -4.24
C GLY A 87 33.88 4.74 -3.34
N THR A 88 34.69 5.61 -3.97
CA THR A 88 35.42 6.68 -3.27
C THR A 88 34.43 7.79 -2.92
N GLN A 89 34.17 8.00 -1.63
CA GLN A 89 33.34 9.11 -1.19
C GLN A 89 34.19 10.38 -1.29
N ASN A 90 33.83 11.33 -2.15
CA ASN A 90 34.40 12.67 -2.09
C ASN A 90 33.73 13.37 -0.90
N PRO A 91 34.43 13.62 0.22
CA PRO A 91 33.83 14.34 1.33
C PRO A 91 33.36 15.71 0.82
N PRO A 92 32.20 16.22 1.29
CA PRO A 92 31.76 17.55 0.92
C PRO A 92 32.87 18.55 1.25
N LEU A 93 33.17 19.45 0.31
CA LEU A 93 34.11 20.55 0.53
C LEU A 93 33.68 21.29 1.79
N ALA A 94 34.62 21.47 2.72
CA ALA A 94 34.36 22.22 3.95
C ALA A 94 33.81 23.61 3.58
N PRO A 95 32.80 24.12 4.29
CA PRO A 95 32.32 25.48 4.08
C PRO A 95 33.49 26.48 4.21
N PRO A 96 33.49 27.59 3.45
CA PRO A 96 34.52 28.63 3.53
C PRO A 96 34.58 29.30 4.90
#